data_AF-A0A2S6H929-F1
#
_entry.id   AF-A0A2S6H929-F1
#
_cell.length_a   1.000
_cell.length_b   1.000
_cell.length_c   1.000
_cell.angle_alpha   90.00
_cell.angle_beta   90.00
_cell.angle_gamma   90.00
#
_symmetry.space_group_name_H-M   'P 1'
#
loop_
_entity.id
_entity.type
_entity.pdbx_description
1 polymer ?
#
loop_
_entity_poly.entity_id
_entity_poly.type
_entity_poly.pdbx_seq_one_letter_code
_entity_poly.pdbx_strand_id
1 'polypeptide(L)'
;MSLPQYGPHALLILLIAANIILMKVLNAMTSRLKASGEKCGMVHFELAGNAEKAERIMEVWRKAGLEQTARISLWLDFAFLLAYPLGLALSCWALANGGSGWFAQAGVCIGFSVLACTPMDAAENMALLGMLDKGANDAAARLAAICATIKFFLAGVAVLYVFIGLPLSLFS
;
A
#
# COMPACT_ATOMS: atom_id res chain seq x y z
N MET A 1 -16.32 -24.26 22.52
CA MET A 1 -15.19 -23.30 22.67
C MET A 1 -15.61 -21.99 22.03
N SER A 2 -16.20 -21.09 22.81
CA SER A 2 -16.63 -19.77 22.35
C SER A 2 -15.39 -18.89 22.15
N LEU A 3 -15.15 -18.47 20.90
CA LEU A 3 -14.07 -17.52 20.59
C LEU A 3 -14.29 -16.23 21.41
N PRO A 4 -13.23 -15.61 21.94
CA PRO A 4 -13.36 -14.38 22.72
C PRO A 4 -14.00 -13.28 21.87
N GLN A 5 -15.07 -12.69 22.42
CA GLN A 5 -15.93 -11.67 21.78
C GLN A 5 -15.18 -10.39 21.36
N TYR A 6 -13.92 -10.22 21.78
CA TYR A 6 -13.05 -9.08 21.50
C TYR A 6 -12.02 -9.29 20.37
N GLY A 7 -11.89 -10.52 19.84
CA GLY A 7 -10.86 -10.88 18.85
C GLY A 7 -10.74 -9.96 17.62
N PRO A 8 -11.83 -9.70 16.87
CA PRO A 8 -11.74 -8.94 15.62
C PRO A 8 -11.45 -7.46 15.84
N HIS A 9 -11.95 -6.86 16.92
CA HIS A 9 -11.72 -5.44 17.23
C HIS A 9 -10.29 -5.18 17.70
N ALA A 10 -9.75 -6.05 18.56
CA ALA A 10 -8.36 -5.93 19.01
C ALA A 10 -7.38 -6.08 17.84
N LEU A 11 -7.63 -7.05 16.94
CA LEU A 11 -6.85 -7.23 15.72
C LEU A 11 -6.93 -6.00 14.81
N LEU A 12 -8.12 -5.45 14.59
CA LEU A 12 -8.31 -4.24 13.79
C LEU A 12 -7.55 -3.04 14.36
N ILE A 13 -7.63 -2.81 15.68
CA ILE A 13 -6.90 -1.74 16.37
C ILE A 13 -5.39 -1.93 16.20
N LEU A 14 -4.89 -3.15 16.40
CA LEU A 14 -3.47 -3.49 16.21
C LEU A 14 -3.02 -3.19 14.77
N LEU A 15 -3.82 -3.60 13.77
CA LEU A 15 -3.51 -3.35 12.36
C LEU A 15 -3.53 -1.86 12.02
N ILE A 16 -4.51 -1.09 12.53
CA ILE A 16 -4.55 0.37 12.35
C ILE A 16 -3.31 1.02 12.97
N ALA A 17 -2.95 0.65 14.20
CA ALA A 17 -1.76 1.18 14.87
C ALA A 17 -0.48 0.82 14.10
N ALA A 18 -0.33 -0.43 13.66
CA ALA A 18 0.79 -0.88 12.84
C ALA A 18 0.88 -0.09 11.52
N ASN A 19 -0.26 0.10 10.84
CA ASN A 19 -0.31 0.90 9.61
C ASN A 19 0.11 2.35 9.83
N ILE A 20 -0.36 3.00 10.90
CA ILE A 20 0.03 4.39 11.23
C ILE A 20 1.54 4.48 11.48
N ILE A 21 2.10 3.53 12.22
CA ILE A 21 3.54 3.49 12.52
C ILE A 21 4.34 3.27 11.23
N LEU A 22 3.99 2.25 10.44
CA LEU A 22 4.67 1.94 9.18
C LEU A 22 4.57 3.10 8.18
N MET A 23 3.40 3.71 8.02
CA MET A 23 3.22 4.89 7.18
C MET A 23 4.14 6.04 7.62
N LYS A 24 4.28 6.30 8.92
CA LYS A 24 5.19 7.35 9.40
C LYS A 24 6.65 7.05 9.04
N VAL A 25 7.09 5.80 9.24
CA VAL A 25 8.46 5.38 8.90
C VAL A 25 8.70 5.49 7.40
N LEU A 26 7.83 4.90 6.57
CA LEU A 26 7.94 4.93 5.11
C LEU A 26 7.84 6.35 4.54
N ASN A 27 6.99 7.21 5.10
CA ASN A 27 6.90 8.61 4.67
C ASN A 27 8.16 9.41 5.01
N ALA A 28 8.80 9.15 6.15
CA ALA A 28 10.07 9.76 6.51
C ALA A 28 11.22 9.33 5.56
N MET A 29 11.20 8.09 5.08
CA MET A 29 12.15 7.63 4.06
C MET A 29 11.82 8.22 2.68
N THR A 30 10.56 8.22 2.30
CA THR A 30 10.08 8.79 1.04
C THR A 30 10.36 10.29 0.95
N SER A 31 10.25 11.04 2.04
CA SER A 31 10.58 12.47 2.05
C SER A 31 12.07 12.70 1.81
N ARG A 32 12.95 11.85 2.37
CA ARG A 32 14.39 11.87 2.09
C ARG A 32 14.68 11.58 0.61
N LEU A 33 14.01 10.59 0.02
CA LEU A 33 14.14 10.29 -1.42
C LEU A 33 13.69 11.48 -2.28
N LYS A 34 12.53 12.09 -1.97
CA LYS A 34 12.02 13.27 -2.69
C LYS A 34 12.95 14.49 -2.58
N ALA A 35 13.71 14.62 -1.48
CA ALA A 35 14.65 15.73 -1.32
C ALA A 35 15.84 15.66 -2.30
N SER A 36 16.10 14.51 -2.93
CA SER A 36 17.17 14.35 -3.92
C SER A 36 16.83 14.87 -5.32
N GLY A 37 15.55 15.13 -5.61
CA GLY A 37 15.12 15.66 -6.91
C GLY A 37 13.61 15.60 -7.13
N GLU A 38 13.12 16.41 -8.06
CA GLU A 38 11.72 16.38 -8.48
C GLU A 38 11.38 14.99 -9.04
N LYS A 39 10.20 14.45 -8.70
CA LYS A 39 9.70 13.16 -9.20
C LYS A 39 10.63 11.96 -8.91
N CYS A 40 11.43 12.03 -7.86
CA CYS A 40 12.32 10.95 -7.42
C CYS A 40 11.83 10.26 -6.13
N GLY A 41 10.53 10.32 -5.85
CA GLY A 41 9.92 9.59 -4.73
C GLY A 41 9.60 8.14 -5.08
N MET A 42 9.36 7.31 -4.06
CA MET A 42 9.04 5.88 -4.22
C MET A 42 7.89 5.64 -5.22
N VAL A 43 6.77 6.36 -5.07
CA VAL A 43 5.62 6.29 -6.00
C VAL A 43 5.98 6.60 -7.46
N HIS A 44 6.98 7.46 -7.72
CA HIS A 44 7.41 7.74 -9.09
C HIS A 44 8.21 6.58 -9.68
N PHE A 45 8.91 5.83 -8.83
CA PHE A 45 9.65 4.63 -9.24
C PHE A 45 8.69 3.48 -9.52
N GLU A 46 7.70 3.27 -8.63
CA GLU A 46 6.59 2.34 -8.83
C GLU A 46 5.87 2.58 -10.17
N LEU A 47 5.60 3.85 -10.48
CA LEU A 47 4.88 4.28 -11.68
C LEU A 47 5.80 4.65 -12.85
N ALA A 48 7.08 4.28 -12.82
CA ALA A 48 8.02 4.63 -13.88
C ALA A 48 7.57 4.05 -15.23
N GLY A 49 7.11 2.80 -15.25
CA GLY A 49 6.48 2.16 -16.42
C GLY A 49 7.40 1.83 -17.59
N ASN A 50 8.66 2.28 -17.58
CA ASN A 50 9.70 1.89 -18.53
C ASN A 50 11.10 1.99 -17.89
N ALA A 51 12.07 1.32 -18.51
CA ALA A 51 13.45 1.25 -18.00
C ALA A 51 14.11 2.62 -17.92
N GLU A 52 13.90 3.48 -18.92
CA GLU A 52 14.54 4.79 -19.02
C GLU A 52 14.15 5.71 -17.84
N LYS A 53 12.86 5.75 -17.48
CA LYS A 53 12.36 6.49 -16.32
C LYS A 53 12.85 5.90 -15.01
N ALA A 54 12.84 4.57 -14.90
CA ALA A 54 13.33 3.86 -13.72
C ALA A 54 14.82 4.15 -13.48
N GLU A 55 15.66 4.06 -14.51
CA GLU A 55 17.10 4.34 -14.41
C GLU A 55 17.37 5.79 -14.02
N ARG A 56 16.63 6.76 -14.57
CA ARG A 56 16.76 8.16 -14.16
C ARG A 56 16.55 8.36 -12.66
N ILE A 57 15.53 7.72 -12.09
CA ILE A 57 15.23 7.83 -10.66
C ILE A 57 16.33 7.15 -9.84
N MET A 58 16.74 5.93 -10.21
CA MET A 58 17.80 5.20 -9.51
C MET A 58 19.14 5.94 -9.56
N GLU A 59 19.48 6.57 -10.69
CA GLU A 59 20.69 7.36 -10.83
C GLU A 59 20.70 8.61 -9.93
N VAL A 60 19.54 9.27 -9.75
CA VAL A 60 19.41 10.38 -8.79
C VAL A 60 19.66 9.88 -7.36
N TRP A 61 19.09 8.74 -6.98
CA TRP A 61 19.34 8.16 -5.66
C TRP A 61 20.79 7.72 -5.47
N ARG A 62 21.42 7.15 -6.50
CA ARG A 62 22.82 6.74 -6.48
C ARG A 62 23.74 7.95 -6.26
N LYS A 63 23.53 9.03 -7.02
CA LYS A 63 24.27 10.30 -6.86
C LYS A 63 24.08 10.94 -5.49
N ALA A 64 22.89 10.79 -4.89
CA ALA A 64 22.58 11.30 -3.57
C ALA A 64 22.99 10.36 -2.42
N GLY A 65 23.53 9.16 -2.70
CA GLY A 65 23.87 8.16 -1.68
C GLY A 65 22.64 7.54 -0.99
N LEU A 66 21.47 7.58 -1.63
CA LEU A 66 20.18 7.16 -1.09
C LEU A 66 19.70 5.79 -1.57
N GLU A 67 20.47 5.09 -2.40
CA GLU A 67 20.10 3.77 -2.93
C GLU A 67 19.75 2.76 -1.82
N GLN A 68 20.55 2.75 -0.73
CA GLN A 68 20.27 1.90 0.43
C GLN A 68 18.99 2.32 1.17
N THR A 69 18.65 3.61 1.17
CA THR A 69 17.39 4.10 1.75
C THR A 69 16.21 3.57 0.94
N ALA A 70 16.27 3.64 -0.40
CA ALA A 70 15.24 3.09 -1.28
C ALA A 70 15.07 1.56 -1.11
N ARG A 71 16.17 0.84 -0.98
CA ARG A 71 16.15 -0.60 -0.72
C ARG A 71 15.52 -0.94 0.63
N ILE A 72 15.87 -0.23 1.69
CA ILE A 72 15.29 -0.46 3.02
C ILE A 72 13.79 -0.11 3.01
N SER A 73 13.37 0.95 2.31
CA SER A 73 11.94 1.29 2.22
C SER A 73 11.15 0.19 1.53
N LEU A 74 11.68 -0.42 0.46
CA LEU A 74 11.06 -1.57 -0.20
C LEU A 74 10.89 -2.77 0.73
N TRP A 75 11.93 -3.10 1.51
CA TRP A 75 11.83 -4.19 2.50
C TRP A 75 10.84 -3.90 3.61
N LEU A 76 10.73 -2.65 4.05
CA LEU A 76 9.71 -2.25 5.02
C LEU A 76 8.30 -2.28 4.41
N ASP A 77 8.15 -2.06 3.11
CA ASP A 77 6.87 -2.17 2.42
C ASP A 77 6.36 -3.63 2.40
N PHE A 78 7.26 -4.61 2.49
CA PHE A 78 6.88 -6.00 2.76
C PHE A 78 6.22 -6.24 4.13
N ALA A 79 6.49 -5.39 5.13
CA ALA A 79 5.74 -5.42 6.37
C ALA A 79 4.38 -4.72 6.22
N PHE A 80 4.33 -3.65 5.42
CA PHE A 80 3.13 -2.88 5.17
C PHE A 80 2.06 -3.69 4.43
N LEU A 81 2.43 -4.53 3.45
CA LEU A 81 1.49 -5.39 2.70
C LEU A 81 0.70 -6.40 3.56
N LEU A 82 1.19 -6.72 4.77
CA LEU A 82 0.50 -7.60 5.71
C LEU A 82 -0.51 -6.83 6.58
N ALA A 83 -0.26 -5.53 6.78
CA ALA A 83 -1.03 -4.70 7.69
C ALA A 83 -2.16 -3.95 6.99
N TYR A 84 -1.90 -3.29 5.86
CA TYR A 84 -2.87 -2.36 5.28
C TYR A 84 -4.03 -3.04 4.54
N PRO A 85 -3.83 -4.10 3.71
CA PRO A 85 -4.94 -4.72 2.99
C PRO A 85 -5.89 -5.40 3.98
N LEU A 86 -5.32 -6.05 5.01
CA LEU A 86 -6.08 -6.69 6.07
C LEU A 86 -6.82 -5.67 6.94
N GLY A 87 -6.17 -4.57 7.30
CA GLY A 87 -6.78 -3.46 8.03
C GLY A 87 -7.97 -2.85 7.28
N LEU A 88 -7.77 -2.53 5.99
CA LEU A 88 -8.83 -1.98 5.14
C LEU A 88 -9.99 -2.97 4.95
N ALA A 89 -9.69 -4.26 4.72
CA ALA A 89 -10.71 -5.29 4.58
C ALA A 89 -11.57 -5.41 5.85
N LEU A 90 -10.94 -5.50 7.01
CA LEU A 90 -11.63 -5.57 8.30
C LEU A 90 -12.42 -4.29 8.59
N SER A 91 -11.92 -3.11 8.25
CA SER A 91 -12.69 -1.86 8.35
C SER A 91 -13.93 -1.87 7.46
N CYS A 92 -13.80 -2.33 6.20
CA CYS A 92 -14.94 -2.42 5.29
C CYS A 92 -16.00 -3.39 5.79
N TRP A 93 -15.60 -4.57 6.28
CA TRP A 93 -16.51 -5.58 6.82
C TRP A 93 -17.16 -5.15 8.14
N ALA A 94 -16.43 -4.45 9.01
CA ALA A 94 -17.00 -3.90 10.25
C ALA A 94 -18.13 -2.89 9.95
N LEU A 95 -17.91 -1.99 8.99
CA LEU A 95 -18.94 -1.03 8.55
C LEU A 95 -20.10 -1.73 7.83
N ALA A 96 -19.82 -2.74 7.01
CA ALA A 96 -20.86 -3.52 6.34
C ALA A 96 -21.77 -4.26 7.33
N ASN A 97 -21.18 -4.82 8.40
CA ASN A 97 -21.94 -5.56 9.42
C ASN A 97 -22.84 -4.66 10.28
N GLY A 98 -22.49 -3.37 10.44
CA GLY A 98 -23.34 -2.39 11.12
C GLY A 98 -24.41 -1.75 10.22
N GLY A 99 -24.35 -1.97 8.91
CA GLY A 99 -25.24 -1.35 7.92
C GLY A 99 -26.24 -2.33 7.29
N SER A 100 -27.02 -1.83 6.33
CA SER A 100 -27.91 -2.65 5.50
C SER A 100 -27.99 -2.13 4.06
N GLY A 101 -28.63 -2.89 3.16
CA GLY A 101 -28.83 -2.50 1.77
C GLY A 101 -27.56 -2.51 0.91
N TRP A 102 -27.56 -1.70 -0.14
CA TRP A 102 -26.48 -1.68 -1.15
C TRP A 102 -25.11 -1.28 -0.56
N PHE A 103 -25.10 -0.42 0.48
CA PHE A 103 -23.87 0.05 1.10
C PHE A 103 -23.14 -1.09 1.83
N ALA A 104 -23.89 -1.90 2.60
CA ALA A 104 -23.34 -3.07 3.27
C ALA A 104 -22.80 -4.11 2.27
N GLN A 105 -23.52 -4.35 1.16
CA GLN A 105 -23.06 -5.24 0.10
C GLN A 105 -21.76 -4.73 -0.56
N ALA A 106 -21.68 -3.43 -0.82
CA ALA A 106 -20.47 -2.80 -1.34
C ALA A 106 -19.28 -3.00 -0.38
N GLY A 107 -19.47 -2.81 0.93
CA GLY A 107 -18.41 -3.03 1.92
C GLY A 107 -17.88 -4.47 1.95
N VAL A 108 -18.76 -5.47 1.79
CA VAL A 108 -18.32 -6.88 1.67
C VAL A 108 -17.46 -7.08 0.42
N CYS A 109 -17.94 -6.63 -0.74
CA CYS A 109 -17.21 -6.78 -2.01
C CYS A 109 -15.87 -6.03 -2.02
N ILE A 110 -15.86 -4.79 -1.52
CA ILE A 110 -14.65 -3.95 -1.43
C ILE A 110 -13.64 -4.59 -0.47
N GLY A 111 -14.11 -5.10 0.67
CA GLY A 111 -13.25 -5.77 1.64
C GLY A 111 -12.56 -7.01 1.09
N PHE A 112 -13.22 -7.81 0.25
CA PHE A 112 -12.55 -8.89 -0.46
C PHE A 112 -11.61 -8.39 -1.57
N SER A 113 -12.03 -7.36 -2.31
CA SER A 113 -11.24 -6.83 -3.43
C SER A 113 -9.92 -6.23 -2.97
N VAL A 114 -9.88 -5.54 -1.82
CA VAL A 114 -8.66 -4.89 -1.32
C VAL A 114 -7.58 -5.92 -0.91
N LEU A 115 -7.95 -7.16 -0.60
CA LEU A 115 -6.99 -8.24 -0.32
C LEU A 115 -6.12 -8.58 -1.54
N ALA A 116 -6.60 -8.31 -2.75
CA ALA A 116 -5.79 -8.46 -3.97
C ALA A 116 -4.61 -7.48 -4.02
N CYS A 117 -4.59 -6.44 -3.18
CA CYS A 117 -3.43 -5.56 -3.06
C CYS A 117 -2.19 -6.33 -2.59
N THR A 118 -2.31 -7.29 -1.66
CA THR A 118 -1.17 -8.05 -1.12
C THR A 118 -0.28 -8.70 -2.21
N PRO A 119 -0.81 -9.53 -3.13
CA PRO A 119 0.02 -10.10 -4.20
C PRO A 119 0.50 -9.06 -5.22
N MET A 120 -0.27 -7.99 -5.48
CA MET A 120 0.15 -6.92 -6.39
C MET A 120 1.34 -6.14 -5.82
N ASP A 121 1.27 -5.80 -4.53
CA ASP A 121 2.34 -5.12 -3.79
C ASP A 121 3.62 -5.97 -3.76
N ALA A 122 3.48 -7.27 -3.47
CA ALA A 122 4.62 -8.19 -3.48
C ALA A 122 5.29 -8.28 -4.87
N ALA A 123 4.50 -8.43 -5.94
CA ALA A 123 5.02 -8.51 -7.31
C ALA A 123 5.74 -7.23 -7.73
N GLU A 124 5.17 -6.08 -7.36
CA GLU A 124 5.76 -4.77 -7.62
C GLU A 124 7.06 -4.56 -6.83
N ASN A 125 7.07 -4.80 -5.52
CA ASN A 125 8.25 -4.67 -4.68
C ASN A 125 9.41 -5.58 -5.13
N MET A 126 9.10 -6.81 -5.57
CA MET A 126 10.10 -7.72 -6.14
C MET A 126 10.67 -7.18 -7.46
N ALA A 127 9.83 -6.60 -8.33
CA ALA A 127 10.28 -5.99 -9.58
C ALA A 127 11.18 -4.77 -9.33
N LEU A 128 10.81 -3.91 -8.38
CA LEU A 128 11.59 -2.74 -7.99
C LEU A 128 12.93 -3.11 -7.36
N LEU A 129 12.94 -4.06 -6.40
CA LEU A 129 14.19 -4.58 -5.82
C LEU A 129 15.08 -5.20 -6.90
N GLY A 130 14.49 -5.98 -7.82
CA GLY A 130 15.22 -6.56 -8.94
C GLY A 130 15.86 -5.51 -9.84
N MET A 131 15.22 -4.36 -10.07
CA MET A 131 15.81 -3.25 -10.82
C MET A 131 16.93 -2.55 -10.05
N LEU A 132 16.80 -2.40 -8.73
CA LEU A 132 17.90 -1.87 -7.90
C LEU A 132 19.12 -2.80 -7.91
N ASP A 133 18.92 -4.13 -7.98
CA ASP A 133 20.00 -5.11 -7.99
C ASP A 133 20.68 -5.27 -9.36
N LYS A 134 19.88 -5.34 -10.43
CA LYS A 134 20.33 -5.79 -11.76
C LYS A 134 20.32 -4.68 -12.80
N GLY A 135 19.86 -3.49 -12.45
CA GLY A 135 19.63 -2.37 -13.36
C GLY A 135 18.21 -2.33 -13.93
N ALA A 136 17.85 -1.16 -14.47
CA ALA A 136 16.52 -0.92 -15.01
C ALA A 136 16.22 -1.86 -16.19
N ASN A 137 14.99 -2.37 -16.24
CA ASN A 137 14.51 -3.13 -17.39
C ASN A 137 13.01 -2.90 -17.60
N ASP A 138 12.57 -2.94 -18.87
CA ASP A 138 11.22 -2.54 -19.23
C ASP A 138 10.15 -3.51 -18.75
N ALA A 139 10.47 -4.81 -18.66
CA ALA A 139 9.52 -5.81 -18.19
C ALA A 139 9.18 -5.59 -16.71
N ALA A 140 10.19 -5.41 -15.86
CA ALA A 140 10.02 -5.14 -14.44
C ALA A 140 9.35 -3.78 -14.20
N ALA A 141 9.78 -2.72 -14.92
CA ALA A 141 9.18 -1.40 -14.78
C ALA A 141 7.68 -1.38 -15.17
N ARG A 142 7.30 -2.11 -16.23
CA ARG A 142 5.89 -2.26 -16.61
C ARG A 142 5.09 -3.09 -15.60
N LEU A 143 5.66 -4.20 -15.13
CA LEU A 143 5.03 -5.05 -14.11
C LEU A 143 4.75 -4.23 -12.84
N ALA A 144 5.77 -3.53 -12.33
CA ALA A 144 5.64 -2.64 -11.19
C ALA A 144 4.54 -1.60 -11.40
N ALA A 145 4.54 -0.88 -12.53
CA ALA A 145 3.55 0.15 -12.79
C ALA A 145 2.11 -0.38 -12.89
N ILE A 146 1.90 -1.55 -13.51
CA ILE A 146 0.58 -2.18 -13.61
C ILE A 146 0.09 -2.58 -12.21
N CYS A 147 0.93 -3.28 -11.44
CA CYS A 147 0.62 -3.69 -10.08
C CYS A 147 0.35 -2.49 -9.16
N ALA A 148 1.19 -1.46 -9.21
CA ALA A 148 1.03 -0.21 -8.47
C ALA A 148 -0.28 0.51 -8.82
N THR A 149 -0.62 0.58 -10.11
CA THR A 149 -1.87 1.21 -10.56
C THR A 149 -3.11 0.47 -10.02
N ILE A 150 -3.12 -0.86 -10.13
CA ILE A 150 -4.23 -1.69 -9.63
C ILE A 150 -4.34 -1.58 -8.11
N LYS A 151 -3.23 -1.70 -7.37
CA LYS A 151 -3.24 -1.65 -5.90
C LYS A 151 -3.69 -0.28 -5.40
N PHE A 152 -3.22 0.82 -5.99
CA PHE A 152 -3.65 2.16 -5.58
C PHE A 152 -5.14 2.40 -5.86
N PHE A 153 -5.66 1.89 -6.96
CA PHE A 153 -7.09 1.97 -7.24
C PHE A 153 -7.92 1.21 -6.19
N LEU A 154 -7.57 -0.06 -5.92
CA LEU A 154 -8.29 -0.89 -4.95
C LEU A 154 -8.21 -0.32 -3.54
N ALA A 155 -7.02 0.08 -3.09
CA ALA A 155 -6.82 0.71 -1.79
C ALA A 155 -7.57 2.04 -1.70
N GLY A 156 -7.56 2.87 -2.75
CA GLY A 156 -8.29 4.13 -2.81
C GLY A 156 -9.80 3.96 -2.67
N VAL A 157 -10.38 2.97 -3.36
CA VAL A 157 -11.81 2.63 -3.22
C VAL A 157 -12.15 2.19 -1.80
N ALA A 158 -11.32 1.35 -1.18
CA ALA A 158 -11.53 0.92 0.20
C ALA A 158 -11.41 2.06 1.21
N VAL A 159 -10.41 2.93 1.07
CA VAL A 159 -10.25 4.13 1.90
C VAL A 159 -11.46 5.05 1.76
N LEU A 160 -11.94 5.29 0.54
CA LEU A 160 -13.11 6.13 0.30
C LEU A 160 -14.37 5.55 0.94
N TYR A 161 -14.59 4.23 0.81
CA TYR A 161 -15.70 3.54 1.46
C TYR A 161 -15.66 3.70 2.99
N VAL A 162 -14.50 3.46 3.61
CA VAL A 162 -14.31 3.61 5.06
C VAL A 162 -14.55 5.06 5.50
N PHE A 163 -14.03 6.02 4.74
CA PHE A 163 -14.18 7.45 5.04
C PHE A 163 -15.65 7.91 5.00
N ILE A 164 -16.44 7.40 4.04
CA ILE A 164 -17.87 7.70 3.92
C ILE A 164 -18.67 6.94 5.00
N GLY A 165 -18.35 5.68 5.27
CA GLY A 165 -19.10 4.82 6.18
C GLY A 165 -18.91 5.15 7.65
N LEU A 166 -17.73 5.65 8.05
CA LEU A 166 -17.42 5.99 9.44
C LEU A 166 -18.40 7.02 10.02
N PRO A 167 -18.63 8.21 9.42
CA PRO A 167 -19.64 9.15 9.90
C PRO A 167 -21.03 8.53 9.98
N LEU A 168 -21.46 7.79 8.96
CA LEU A 168 -22.80 7.18 8.92
C LEU A 168 -23.01 6.21 10.09
N SER A 169 -21.98 5.45 10.46
CA SER A 169 -22.02 4.51 11.59
C SER A 169 -22.07 5.17 12.97
N LEU A 170 -21.73 6.47 13.07
CA LEU A 170 -21.80 7.22 14.34
C LEU A 170 -23.20 7.82 14.58
N PHE A 171 -24.05 7.88 13.56
CA PHE A 171 -25.41 8.44 13.63
C PHE A 171 -26.52 7.37 13.57
N SER A 172 -26.14 6.11 13.42
CA SER A 172 -27.02 4.92 13.43
C SER A 172 -26.99 4.21 14.78
#